data_AF-A0A0G1NK31-F1
#
_entry.id   AF-A0A0G1NK31-F1
#
_cell.length_a   1.000
_cell.length_b   1.000
_cell.length_c   1.000
_cell.angle_alpha   90.00
_cell.angle_beta   90.00
_cell.angle_gamma   90.00
#
_symmetry.space_group_name_H-M   'P 1'
#
loop_
_entity.id
_entity.type
_entity.pdbx_description
1 polymer ?
#
loop_
_entity_poly.entity_id
_entity_poly.type
_entity_poly.pdbx_seq_one_letter_code
_entity_poly.pdbx_strand_id
1 'polypeptide(L)'
;MIMAAAGNESSPLEVGDLTLAPKYPICYDGDDNYVFGVGSVDYHDVLSEFSNYGNCIDVMAPGEYFYSTSVYEPVFKEYQKLFGGYWSGT
;
A
#
# COMPACT_ATOMS: atom_id res chain seq x y z
N MET A 1 -17.16 -6.19 3.73
CA MET A 1 -15.99 -5.36 4.06
C MET A 1 -14.73 -6.10 3.64
N ILE A 2 -13.94 -5.50 2.75
CA ILE A 2 -12.70 -6.00 2.16
C ILE A 2 -11.69 -4.86 2.27
N MET A 3 -10.47 -5.13 2.76
CA MET A 3 -9.42 -4.10 2.79
C MET A 3 -8.69 -4.08 1.44
N ALA A 4 -8.45 -2.90 0.88
CA ALA A 4 -7.74 -2.76 -0.39
C ALA A 4 -6.63 -1.70 -0.29
N ALA A 5 -5.46 -2.04 -0.81
CA ALA A 5 -4.33 -1.13 -0.93
C ALA A 5 -4.62 -0.01 -1.94
N ALA A 6 -4.14 1.20 -1.66
CA ALA A 6 -4.29 2.36 -2.53
C ALA A 6 -3.55 2.23 -3.87
N GLY A 7 -2.42 1.54 -3.88
CA GLY A 7 -1.48 1.52 -4.99
C GLY A 7 -0.26 2.40 -4.73
N ASN A 8 0.79 2.16 -5.53
CA ASN A 8 2.15 2.66 -5.30
C ASN A 8 2.68 3.46 -6.51
N GLU A 9 1.82 4.21 -7.20
CA GLU A 9 2.15 4.94 -8.43
C GLU A 9 2.86 6.27 -8.12
N SER A 10 4.20 6.22 -8.03
CA SER A 10 5.07 7.39 -7.79
C SER A 10 5.50 8.15 -9.06
N SER A 11 5.15 7.65 -10.25
CA SER A 11 5.63 8.22 -11.51
C SER A 11 4.85 9.48 -11.88
N PRO A 12 5.50 10.55 -12.38
CA PRO A 12 4.80 11.73 -12.89
C PRO A 12 3.91 11.44 -14.12
N LEU A 13 4.09 10.27 -14.75
CA LEU A 13 3.23 9.78 -15.84
C LEU A 13 2.01 9.00 -15.35
N GLU A 14 2.00 8.57 -14.08
CA GLU A 14 0.90 7.84 -13.46
C GLU A 14 0.20 8.75 -12.46
N VAL A 15 -1.10 8.96 -12.66
CA VAL A 15 -1.89 9.81 -11.76
C VAL A 15 -2.19 8.99 -10.51
N GLY A 16 -1.46 9.25 -9.42
CA GLY A 16 -1.72 8.67 -8.10
C GLY A 16 -3.00 9.20 -7.42
N ASP A 17 -3.65 10.21 -8.01
CA ASP A 17 -4.96 10.70 -7.58
C ASP A 17 -6.09 9.79 -8.08
N LEU A 18 -6.59 8.94 -7.18
CA LEU A 18 -7.71 8.02 -7.39
C LEU A 18 -9.03 8.73 -7.71
N THR A 19 -9.13 10.04 -7.45
CA THR A 19 -10.28 10.86 -7.84
C THR A 19 -10.31 11.11 -9.34
N LEU A 20 -9.14 11.27 -9.94
CA LEU A 20 -8.97 11.52 -11.38
C LEU A 20 -8.80 10.22 -12.16
N ALA A 21 -8.12 9.24 -11.57
CA ALA A 21 -7.81 7.96 -12.18
C ALA A 21 -8.16 6.80 -11.22
N PRO A 22 -9.45 6.45 -11.06
CA PRO A 22 -9.88 5.40 -10.15
C PRO A 22 -9.27 4.04 -10.47
N LYS A 23 -8.92 3.27 -9.42
CA LYS A 23 -8.22 1.97 -9.53
C LYS A 23 -9.02 0.84 -8.91
N TYR A 24 -8.79 -0.36 -9.44
CA TYR A 24 -9.33 -1.59 -8.85
C TYR A 24 -8.31 -2.23 -7.90
N PRO A 25 -8.75 -2.91 -6.83
CA PRO A 25 -10.15 -3.01 -6.38
C PRO A 25 -10.59 -1.81 -5.52
N ILE A 26 -9.70 -0.89 -5.16
CA ILE A 26 -9.96 0.11 -4.11
C ILE A 26 -11.16 1.04 -4.37
N CYS A 27 -11.37 1.50 -5.60
CA CYS A 27 -12.52 2.34 -5.93
C CYS A 27 -13.79 1.53 -6.28
N TYR A 28 -13.76 0.21 -6.16
CA TYR A 28 -14.91 -0.66 -6.42
C TYR A 28 -15.74 -0.87 -5.15
N ASP A 29 -16.18 0.24 -4.56
CA ASP A 29 -16.79 0.26 -3.23
C ASP A 29 -18.30 -0.07 -3.25
N GLY A 30 -18.95 0.15 -4.39
CA GLY A 30 -20.41 -0.02 -4.54
C GLY A 30 -21.19 1.00 -3.70
N ASP A 31 -22.48 0.74 -3.47
CA ASP A 31 -23.36 1.64 -2.71
C ASP A 31 -23.31 1.42 -1.19
N ASP A 32 -22.76 0.29 -0.73
CA ASP A 32 -22.81 -0.16 0.67
C ASP A 32 -21.47 -0.05 1.42
N ASN A 33 -20.49 0.66 0.85
CA ASN A 33 -19.11 0.76 1.35
C ASN A 33 -18.49 -0.62 1.73
N TYR A 34 -18.32 -1.47 0.72
CA TYR A 34 -17.77 -2.82 0.92
C TYR A 34 -16.25 -2.86 0.91
N VAL A 35 -15.58 -1.86 0.34
CA VAL A 35 -14.13 -1.80 0.14
C VAL A 35 -13.56 -0.67 1.00
N PHE A 36 -12.76 -1.08 1.97
CA PHE A 36 -12.09 -0.17 2.88
C PHE A 36 -10.67 0.10 2.37
N GLY A 37 -10.49 1.28 1.77
CA GLY A 37 -9.26 1.73 1.13
C GLY A 37 -8.20 2.20 2.12
N VAL A 38 -6.97 1.70 1.96
CA VAL A 38 -5.84 2.00 2.84
C VAL A 38 -4.68 2.63 2.07
N GLY A 39 -4.32 3.86 2.42
CA GLY A 39 -3.13 4.56 1.94
C GLY A 39 -1.93 4.43 2.89
N SER A 40 -0.75 4.82 2.41
CA SER A 40 0.51 4.73 3.17
C SER A 40 0.99 6.10 3.66
N VAL A 41 1.43 6.15 4.93
CA VAL A 41 2.19 7.27 5.51
C VAL A 41 3.60 6.85 5.90
N ASP A 42 4.50 7.84 5.89
CA ASP A 42 5.86 7.75 6.37
C ASP A 42 5.94 7.85 7.91
N TYR A 43 7.16 7.78 8.45
CA TYR A 43 7.42 7.86 9.89
C TYR A 43 7.22 9.25 10.50
N HIS A 44 6.91 10.27 9.69
CA HIS A 44 6.52 11.61 10.12
C HIS A 44 5.01 11.84 10.00
N ASP A 45 4.22 10.79 9.77
CA ASP A 45 2.78 10.85 9.51
C ASP A 45 2.43 11.68 8.25
N VAL A 46 3.33 11.73 7.26
CA VAL A 46 3.12 12.37 5.96
C VAL A 46 2.79 11.32 4.92
N LEU A 47 1.96 11.64 3.93
CA LEU A 47 1.66 10.75 2.80
C LEU A 47 2.98 10.27 2.14
N SER A 48 3.15 8.95 2.06
CA SER A 48 4.31 8.36 1.38
C SER A 48 4.37 8.80 -0.08
N GLU A 49 5.57 9.10 -0.59
CA GLU A 49 5.77 9.62 -1.96
C GLU A 49 5.19 8.70 -3.05
N PHE A 50 5.15 7.40 -2.78
CA PHE A 50 4.57 6.40 -3.69
C PHE A 50 3.07 6.17 -3.50
N SER A 51 2.47 6.57 -2.37
CA SER A 51 1.09 6.22 -2.08
C SER A 51 0.14 6.97 -2.99
N ASN A 52 -0.78 6.23 -3.59
CA ASN A 52 -1.97 6.85 -4.18
C ASN A 52 -2.82 7.53 -3.09
N TYR A 53 -3.60 8.52 -3.50
CA TYR A 53 -4.46 9.35 -2.65
C TYR A 53 -5.77 9.68 -3.37
N GLY A 54 -6.77 10.20 -2.66
CA GLY A 54 -8.03 10.66 -3.24
C GLY A 54 -9.27 10.04 -2.60
N ASN A 55 -10.41 10.13 -3.29
CA ASN A 55 -11.72 9.84 -2.71
C ASN A 55 -11.99 8.37 -2.32
N CYS A 56 -11.19 7.41 -2.81
CA CYS A 56 -11.37 5.99 -2.50
C CYS A 56 -10.58 5.53 -1.26
N ILE A 57 -10.01 6.47 -0.49
CA ILE A 57 -9.22 6.18 0.71
C ILE A 57 -10.09 6.41 1.95
N ASP A 58 -10.17 5.40 2.83
CA ASP A 58 -10.86 5.51 4.11
C ASP A 58 -9.88 5.80 5.25
N VAL A 59 -8.66 5.26 5.20
CA VAL A 59 -7.65 5.43 6.25
C VAL A 59 -6.23 5.45 5.70
N MET A 60 -5.33 6.05 6.49
CA MET A 60 -3.89 6.00 6.29
C MET A 60 -3.25 5.09 7.34
N ALA A 61 -2.28 4.28 6.93
CA ALA A 61 -1.51 3.40 7.81
C ALA A 61 -0.01 3.49 7.54
N PRO A 62 0.86 3.12 8.51
CA PRO A 62 2.30 3.07 8.27
C PRO A 62 2.64 2.05 7.17
N GLY A 63 3.17 2.52 6.05
CA GLY A 63 3.54 1.68 4.91
C GLY A 63 5.01 1.79 4.51
N GLU A 64 5.82 2.51 5.29
CA GLU A 64 7.27 2.63 5.05
C GLU A 64 8.12 1.90 6.08
N TYR A 65 9.25 1.37 5.61
CA TYR A 65 10.28 0.72 6.41
C TYR A 65 9.80 -0.41 7.32
N PHE A 66 8.71 -1.09 6.94
CA PHE A 66 8.15 -2.14 7.76
C PHE A 66 9.00 -3.41 7.73
N TYR A 67 8.93 -4.16 8.83
CA TYR A 67 9.53 -5.48 8.98
C TYR A 67 8.45 -6.54 9.03
N SER A 68 8.70 -7.69 8.40
CA SER A 68 7.77 -8.81 8.42
C SER A 68 8.51 -10.13 8.26
N THR A 69 7.76 -11.23 8.39
CA THR A 69 8.24 -12.57 8.07
C THR A 69 8.64 -12.65 6.59
N SER A 70 9.71 -13.37 6.30
CA SER A 70 10.16 -13.65 4.94
C SER A 70 10.20 -15.15 4.70
N VAL A 71 10.24 -15.57 3.44
CA VAL A 71 10.43 -16.98 3.07
C VAL A 71 11.75 -17.47 3.70
N TYR A 72 11.66 -18.60 4.39
CA TYR A 72 12.82 -19.24 5.03
C TYR A 72 13.12 -20.57 4.35
N GLU A 73 14.20 -20.60 3.58
CA GLU A 73 14.70 -21.78 2.89
C GLU A 73 16.25 -21.74 2.93
N PRO A 74 16.87 -22.23 4.02
CA PRO A 74 18.28 -21.96 4.31
C PRO A 74 19.28 -22.58 3.32
N VAL A 75 18.81 -23.45 2.43
CA VAL A 75 19.56 -24.00 1.30
C VAL A 75 19.94 -22.91 0.30
N PHE A 76 19.08 -21.89 0.13
CA PHE A 76 19.35 -20.71 -0.69
C PHE A 76 19.82 -19.55 0.19
N LYS A 77 20.89 -18.86 -0.21
CA LYS A 77 21.52 -17.79 0.57
C LYS A 77 20.56 -16.62 0.82
N GLU A 78 19.68 -16.36 -0.14
CA GLU A 78 18.69 -15.29 -0.16
C GLU A 78 17.59 -15.50 0.89
N TYR A 79 17.33 -16.75 1.29
CA TYR A 79 16.22 -17.14 2.18
C TYR A 79 16.70 -17.67 3.53
N GLN A 80 17.89 -17.24 3.99
CA GLN A 80 18.45 -17.64 5.30
C GLN A 80 17.90 -16.83 6.48
N LYS A 81 17.13 -15.77 6.24
CA LYS A 81 16.60 -14.88 7.29
C LYS A 81 15.11 -15.13 7.50
N LEU A 82 14.71 -15.37 8.75
CA LEU A 82 13.30 -15.54 9.15
C LEU A 82 12.49 -14.24 9.00
N PHE A 83 13.16 -13.10 9.14
CA PHE A 83 12.58 -11.78 9.05
C PHE A 83 13.39 -10.91 8.09
N GLY A 84 12.68 -10.11 7.31
CA GLY A 84 13.20 -9.09 6.43
C GLY A 84 12.48 -7.78 6.68
N GLY A 85 12.93 -6.70 6.06
CA GLY A 85 12.29 -5.42 6.26
C GLY A 85 12.91 -4.33 5.43
N TYR A 86 12.60 -3.10 5.85
CA TYR A 86 12.79 -1.89 5.03
C TYR A 86 11.97 -1.93 3.73
N TRP A 87 10.87 -2.67 3.75
CA TRP A 87 9.92 -2.68 2.65
C TRP A 87 9.04 -1.44 2.74
N SER A 88 8.56 -0.97 1.58
CA SER A 88 7.61 0.12 1.50
C SER A 88 6.51 -0.21 0.49
N GLY A 89 5.26 0.08 0.86
CA GLY A 89 4.09 -0.14 0.02
C GLY A 89 2.77 0.09 0.76
N THR A 90 1.70 0.22 -0.02
CA THR A 90 0.29 0.20 0.42
C THR A 90 -0.27 -1.21 0.45
#